data_AF-A0A920FIK6-F1
#
_entry.id   AF-A0A920FIK6-F1
#
_cell.length_a   1.000
_cell.length_b   1.000
_cell.length_c   1.000
_cell.angle_alpha   90.00
_cell.angle_beta   90.00
_cell.angle_gamma   90.00
#
_symmetry.space_group_name_H-M   'P 1'
#
loop_
_entity.id
_entity.type
_entity.pdbx_description
1 polymer ?
#
loop_
_entity_poly.entity_id
_entity_poly.type
_entity_poly.pdbx_seq_one_letter_code
_entity_poly.pdbx_strand_id
1 'polypeptide(L)'
;MLAIVFVITSLSVDSILMVNDTLSICYGDSALIGSSYYDISGTYNDTTISSAGCDSITYIFLDVQPLSYSLDTIDICYGDSIFLGYGFQSTTGNYLDILTSASGCDSISEIHLNVKPQISHVDSVTICSLDSIYLQGAYRNTTGIYSDTLSSITGCDSILFTHLSVQSVLYGYDTVHACFGDSALVFGTYQQIPGNYYDSQIQLLDVTV
;
A
#
# COMPACT_ATOMS: atom_id res chain seq x y z
N MET A 1 -29.16 105.32 2.08
CA MET A 1 -27.90 104.60 1.83
C MET A 1 -28.26 103.14 1.63
N LEU A 2 -28.27 102.64 0.38
CA LEU A 2 -28.59 101.24 0.09
C LEU A 2 -27.31 100.41 0.26
N ALA A 3 -27.31 99.42 1.15
CA ALA A 3 -26.22 98.48 1.28
C ALA A 3 -26.39 97.36 0.25
N ILE A 4 -25.43 97.22 -0.65
CA ILE A 4 -25.34 96.06 -1.55
C ILE A 4 -24.76 94.91 -0.74
N VAL A 5 -25.53 93.84 -0.58
CA VAL A 5 -25.04 92.58 -0.01
C VAL A 5 -24.44 91.77 -1.14
N PHE A 6 -23.15 91.50 -1.07
CA PHE A 6 -22.48 90.55 -1.95
C PHE A 6 -22.63 89.15 -1.37
N VAL A 7 -23.27 88.24 -2.10
CA VAL A 7 -23.23 86.82 -1.80
C VAL A 7 -22.00 86.25 -2.52
N ILE A 8 -21.03 85.79 -1.73
CA ILE A 8 -19.87 85.06 -2.25
C ILE A 8 -20.17 83.58 -2.03
N THR A 9 -20.28 82.81 -3.12
CA THR A 9 -20.44 81.36 -3.06
C THR A 9 -19.09 80.73 -3.37
N SER A 10 -18.52 79.99 -2.42
CA SER A 10 -17.34 79.17 -2.63
C SER A 10 -17.75 77.74 -3.02
N LEU A 11 -17.29 77.26 -4.17
CA LEU A 11 -17.44 75.87 -4.60
C LEU A 11 -16.15 75.11 -4.27
N SER A 12 -16.25 74.03 -3.49
CA SER A 12 -15.20 73.02 -3.36
C SER A 12 -15.64 71.75 -4.08
N VAL A 13 -14.73 71.14 -4.82
CA VAL A 13 -14.92 69.84 -5.45
C VAL A 13 -14.09 68.84 -4.67
N ASP A 14 -14.74 67.84 -4.08
CA ASP A 14 -14.05 66.77 -3.37
C ASP A 14 -13.34 65.84 -4.36
N SER A 15 -12.19 65.30 -3.94
CA SER A 15 -11.43 64.34 -4.73
C SER A 15 -12.14 62.98 -4.77
N ILE A 16 -12.05 62.28 -5.90
CA ILE A 16 -12.53 60.91 -6.02
C ILE A 16 -11.84 59.98 -5.01
N LEU A 17 -12.63 59.17 -4.31
CA LEU A 17 -12.10 58.16 -3.40
C LEU A 17 -11.75 56.89 -4.19
N MET A 18 -10.50 56.44 -4.10
CA MET A 18 -10.04 55.18 -4.67
C MET A 18 -9.72 54.19 -3.56
N VAL A 19 -10.35 53.02 -3.61
CA VAL A 19 -10.12 51.91 -2.67
C VAL A 19 -9.59 50.71 -3.45
N ASN A 20 -8.60 50.02 -2.90
CA ASN A 20 -8.09 48.77 -3.45
C ASN A 20 -8.53 47.63 -2.53
N ASP A 21 -9.09 46.59 -3.11
CA ASP A 21 -9.49 45.37 -2.42
C ASP A 21 -8.97 44.13 -3.17
N THR A 22 -8.83 43.01 -2.45
CA THR A 22 -8.34 41.75 -2.99
C THR A 22 -9.35 40.65 -2.70
N LEU A 23 -9.77 39.93 -3.73
CA LEU A 23 -10.70 38.82 -3.63
C LEU A 23 -10.06 37.59 -4.24
N SER A 24 -10.11 36.45 -3.54
CA SER A 24 -9.62 35.18 -4.05
C SER A 24 -10.76 34.18 -4.15
N ILE A 25 -10.83 33.49 -5.29
CA ILE A 25 -11.82 32.44 -5.57
C ILE A 25 -11.13 31.20 -6.13
N CYS A 26 -11.82 30.06 -6.11
CA CYS A 26 -11.27 28.81 -6.60
C CYS A 26 -11.47 28.65 -8.12
N TYR A 27 -10.65 27.81 -8.75
CA TYR A 27 -10.85 27.42 -10.14
C TYR A 27 -12.26 26.85 -10.35
N GLY A 28 -13.01 27.45 -11.28
CA GLY A 28 -14.40 27.06 -11.58
C GLY A 28 -15.47 27.87 -10.82
N ASP A 29 -15.08 28.68 -9.83
CA ASP A 29 -15.97 29.62 -9.16
C ASP A 29 -16.06 30.95 -9.92
N SER A 30 -17.00 31.81 -9.48
CA SER A 30 -17.09 33.19 -9.96
C SER A 30 -17.39 34.16 -8.81
N ALA A 31 -16.85 35.37 -8.93
CA ALA A 31 -17.09 36.48 -8.02
C ALA A 31 -18.04 37.49 -8.65
N LEU A 32 -19.03 37.96 -7.89
CA LEU A 32 -19.86 39.10 -8.28
C LEU A 32 -19.11 40.40 -7.97
N ILE A 33 -18.78 41.17 -9.01
CA ILE A 33 -18.16 42.50 -8.89
C ILE A 33 -19.06 43.50 -9.62
N GLY A 34 -19.62 44.46 -8.88
CA GLY A 34 -20.68 45.33 -9.37
C GLY A 34 -21.93 44.53 -9.77
N SER A 35 -22.24 44.50 -11.07
CA SER A 35 -23.39 43.78 -11.63
C SER A 35 -23.01 42.56 -12.49
N SER A 36 -21.72 42.22 -12.54
CA SER A 36 -21.19 41.18 -13.43
C SER A 36 -20.43 40.12 -12.65
N TYR A 37 -20.52 38.87 -13.11
CA TYR A 37 -19.72 37.76 -12.58
C TYR A 37 -18.40 37.64 -13.35
N TYR A 38 -17.32 37.41 -12.61
CA TYR A 38 -15.98 37.23 -13.15
C TYR A 38 -15.34 35.96 -12.59
N ASP A 39 -14.65 35.23 -13.46
CA ASP A 39 -14.05 33.91 -13.24
C ASP A 39 -12.59 33.86 -13.73
N ILE A 40 -12.00 35.00 -14.07
CA ILE A 40 -10.63 35.13 -14.57
C ILE A 40 -9.87 36.11 -13.68
N SER A 41 -8.62 35.78 -13.33
CA SER A 41 -7.78 36.69 -12.53
C SER A 41 -7.55 38.01 -13.27
N GLY A 42 -7.72 39.12 -12.55
CA GLY A 42 -7.65 40.44 -13.16
C GLY A 42 -7.95 41.57 -12.20
N THR A 43 -7.84 42.79 -12.68
CA THR A 43 -8.26 43.97 -11.94
C THR A 43 -9.57 44.47 -12.52
N TYR A 44 -10.60 44.49 -11.69
CA TYR A 44 -11.94 44.96 -12.02
C TYR A 44 -12.22 46.25 -11.25
N ASN A 45 -13.10 47.09 -11.77
CA ASN A 45 -13.53 48.29 -11.08
C ASN A 45 -15.05 48.26 -10.83
N ASP A 46 -15.44 48.74 -9.65
CA ASP A 46 -16.83 48.99 -9.33
C ASP A 46 -16.99 50.44 -8.88
N THR A 47 -17.88 51.16 -9.55
CA THR A 47 -18.22 52.54 -9.21
C THR A 47 -19.43 52.51 -8.29
N THR A 48 -19.21 52.68 -6.99
CA THR A 48 -20.31 52.83 -6.03
C THR A 48 -20.56 54.30 -5.75
N ILE A 49 -21.84 54.70 -5.92
CA ILE A 49 -22.29 56.06 -5.63
C ILE A 49 -22.52 56.15 -4.12
N SER A 50 -21.76 56.98 -3.42
CA SER A 50 -22.01 57.23 -2.00
C SER A 50 -23.34 57.97 -1.81
N SER A 51 -23.99 57.79 -0.66
CA SER A 51 -25.23 58.51 -0.33
C SER A 51 -25.08 60.04 -0.27
N ALA A 52 -23.84 60.56 -0.30
CA ALA A 52 -23.49 61.98 -0.36
C ALA A 52 -23.29 62.51 -1.81
N GLY A 53 -23.44 61.68 -2.84
CA GLY A 53 -23.33 62.09 -4.25
C GLY A 53 -21.90 62.28 -4.76
N CYS A 54 -20.88 61.91 -3.98
CA CYS A 54 -19.50 61.77 -4.46
C CYS A 54 -19.28 60.33 -4.94
N ASP A 55 -18.77 60.17 -6.15
CA ASP A 55 -18.45 58.87 -6.74
C ASP A 55 -17.21 58.27 -6.06
N SER A 56 -17.24 56.97 -5.79
CA SER A 56 -16.04 56.21 -5.38
C SER A 56 -15.78 55.09 -6.37
N ILE A 57 -14.49 54.82 -6.64
CA ILE A 57 -14.05 53.71 -7.49
C ILE A 57 -13.33 52.71 -6.61
N THR A 58 -13.86 51.50 -6.53
CA THR A 58 -13.18 50.36 -5.92
C THR A 58 -12.48 49.57 -7.01
N TYR A 59 -11.17 49.38 -6.90
CA TYR A 59 -10.40 48.44 -7.71
C TYR A 59 -10.30 47.12 -6.96
N ILE A 60 -10.79 46.05 -7.57
CA ILE A 60 -10.78 44.70 -7.01
C ILE A 60 -9.77 43.88 -7.79
N PHE A 61 -8.73 43.42 -7.12
CA PHE A 61 -7.80 42.42 -7.64
C PHE A 61 -8.41 41.04 -7.39
N LEU A 62 -8.98 40.44 -8.43
CA LEU A 62 -9.49 39.08 -8.39
C LEU A 62 -8.35 38.09 -8.67
N ASP A 63 -8.11 37.19 -7.73
CA ASP A 63 -7.15 36.09 -7.83
C ASP A 63 -7.88 34.75 -7.88
N VAL A 64 -7.95 34.15 -9.07
CA VAL A 64 -8.50 32.81 -9.28
C VAL A 64 -7.40 31.78 -9.01
N GLN A 65 -7.51 31.08 -7.89
CA GLN A 65 -6.55 30.06 -7.48
C GLN A 65 -6.63 28.88 -8.46
N PRO A 66 -5.49 28.44 -9.02
CA PRO A 66 -5.48 27.31 -9.95
C PRO A 66 -5.87 26.02 -9.22
N LEU A 67 -6.45 25.08 -9.98
CA LEU A 67 -6.70 23.74 -9.49
C LEU A 67 -5.36 23.08 -9.10
N SER A 68 -5.26 22.65 -7.84
CA SER A 68 -4.08 21.93 -7.36
C SER A 68 -4.17 20.46 -7.76
N TYR A 69 -3.11 19.94 -8.37
CA TYR A 69 -3.02 18.55 -8.81
C TYR A 69 -1.73 17.90 -8.29
N SER A 70 -1.85 16.75 -7.64
CA SER A 70 -0.71 15.97 -7.13
C SER A 70 -0.70 14.55 -7.67
N LEU A 71 0.51 14.01 -7.83
CA LEU A 71 0.76 12.63 -8.23
C LEU A 71 1.53 11.93 -7.12
N ASP A 72 1.02 10.78 -6.68
CA ASP A 72 1.70 9.93 -5.71
C ASP A 72 1.69 8.47 -6.16
N THR A 73 2.57 7.67 -5.57
CA THR A 73 2.63 6.22 -5.80
C THR A 73 2.66 5.50 -4.47
N ILE A 74 1.71 4.58 -4.28
CA ILE A 74 1.60 3.78 -3.07
C ILE A 74 1.77 2.31 -3.45
N ASP A 75 2.65 1.62 -2.72
CA ASP A 75 2.79 0.18 -2.82
C ASP A 75 2.00 -0.50 -1.70
N ILE A 76 1.21 -1.52 -2.03
CA ILE A 76 0.61 -2.45 -1.06
C ILE A 76 0.98 -3.90 -1.39
N CYS A 77 0.83 -4.80 -0.42
CA CYS A 77 1.08 -6.22 -0.63
C CYS A 77 -0.14 -6.96 -1.17
N TYR A 78 0.10 -8.09 -1.82
CA TYR A 78 -0.99 -8.97 -2.26
C TYR A 78 -1.89 -9.36 -1.08
N GLY A 79 -3.19 -9.16 -1.23
CA GLY A 79 -4.18 -9.43 -0.20
C GLY A 79 -4.52 -8.22 0.69
N ASP A 80 -3.73 -7.15 0.64
CA ASP A 80 -4.02 -5.90 1.34
C ASP A 80 -4.97 -5.00 0.54
N SER A 81 -5.47 -3.95 1.20
CA SER A 81 -6.23 -2.89 0.56
C SER A 81 -5.96 -1.53 1.21
N ILE A 82 -6.19 -0.46 0.45
CA ILE A 82 -6.09 0.93 0.91
C ILE A 82 -7.35 1.70 0.49
N PHE A 83 -7.78 2.64 1.31
CA PHE A 83 -8.93 3.49 0.99
C PHE A 83 -8.51 4.63 0.05
N LEU A 84 -8.98 4.58 -1.20
CA LEU A 84 -8.72 5.56 -2.26
C LEU A 84 -9.99 5.81 -3.08
N GLY A 85 -10.27 7.07 -3.42
CA GLY A 85 -11.40 7.42 -4.29
C GLY A 85 -12.75 6.91 -3.76
N TYR A 86 -13.00 7.12 -2.45
CA TYR A 86 -14.21 6.71 -1.73
C TYR A 86 -14.44 5.19 -1.58
N GLY A 87 -13.43 4.35 -1.80
CA GLY A 87 -13.54 2.90 -1.61
C GLY A 87 -12.22 2.22 -1.26
N PHE A 88 -12.29 1.00 -0.75
CA PHE A 88 -11.10 0.17 -0.57
C PHE A 88 -10.67 -0.44 -1.91
N GLN A 89 -9.40 -0.24 -2.24
CA GLN A 89 -8.78 -0.69 -3.48
C GLN A 89 -7.71 -1.74 -3.18
N SER A 90 -7.72 -2.81 -3.96
CA SER A 90 -6.78 -3.93 -3.85
C SER A 90 -6.22 -4.35 -5.21
N THR A 91 -6.32 -3.48 -6.21
CA THR A 91 -5.90 -3.74 -7.60
C THR A 91 -5.00 -2.63 -8.08
N THR A 92 -3.95 -2.98 -8.84
CA THR A 92 -3.05 -1.98 -9.43
C THR A 92 -3.82 -1.08 -10.39
N GLY A 93 -3.64 0.23 -10.27
CA GLY A 93 -4.34 1.21 -11.08
C GLY A 93 -4.15 2.64 -10.61
N ASN A 94 -4.72 3.58 -11.36
CA ASN A 94 -4.76 4.99 -10.97
C ASN A 94 -6.09 5.30 -10.31
N TYR A 95 -6.03 5.96 -9.16
CA TYR A 95 -7.18 6.34 -8.37
C TYR A 95 -7.16 7.85 -8.14
N LEU A 96 -8.26 8.52 -8.42
CA LEU A 96 -8.43 9.94 -8.15
C LEU A 96 -9.13 10.13 -6.81
N ASP A 97 -8.61 11.06 -6.02
CA ASP A 97 -9.25 11.57 -4.82
C ASP A 97 -9.40 13.10 -4.90
N ILE A 98 -10.56 13.61 -4.48
CA ILE A 98 -10.84 15.03 -4.43
C ILE A 98 -10.75 15.45 -2.97
N LEU A 99 -9.69 16.17 -2.65
CA LEU A 99 -9.45 16.65 -1.30
C LEU A 99 -9.93 18.10 -1.22
N THR A 100 -10.98 18.35 -0.45
CA THR A 100 -11.39 19.71 -0.08
C THR A 100 -10.31 20.28 0.84
N SER A 101 -9.54 21.27 0.39
CA SER A 101 -8.53 21.90 1.26
C SER A 101 -9.21 22.69 2.37
N ALA A 102 -8.59 22.76 3.56
CA ALA A 102 -9.07 23.59 4.66
C ALA A 102 -9.12 25.10 4.31
N SER A 103 -8.48 25.50 3.20
CA SER A 103 -8.43 26.86 2.67
C SER A 103 -9.56 27.17 1.67
N GLY A 104 -10.43 26.20 1.36
CA GLY A 104 -11.66 26.40 0.60
C GLY A 104 -11.63 25.93 -0.86
N CYS A 105 -10.45 25.82 -1.47
CA CYS A 105 -10.33 25.29 -2.84
C CYS A 105 -10.06 23.80 -2.86
N ASP A 106 -10.73 23.11 -3.78
CA ASP A 106 -10.57 21.68 -4.01
C ASP A 106 -9.23 21.39 -4.68
N SER A 107 -8.64 20.25 -4.33
CA SER A 107 -7.49 19.69 -5.02
C SER A 107 -7.79 18.28 -5.52
N ILE A 108 -7.10 17.89 -6.58
CA ILE A 108 -7.15 16.54 -7.14
C ILE A 108 -5.83 15.84 -6.80
N SER A 109 -5.93 14.68 -6.15
CA SER A 109 -4.79 13.78 -5.95
C SER A 109 -4.99 12.55 -6.83
N GLU A 110 -4.03 12.29 -7.72
CA GLU A 110 -3.97 11.04 -8.47
C GLU A 110 -2.93 10.11 -7.84
N ILE A 111 -3.39 8.94 -7.40
CA ILE A 111 -2.57 7.94 -6.73
C ILE A 111 -2.45 6.74 -7.66
N HIS A 112 -1.22 6.44 -8.06
CA HIS A 112 -0.90 5.16 -8.68
C HIS A 112 -0.71 4.11 -7.59
N LEU A 113 -1.70 3.23 -7.45
CA LEU A 113 -1.60 2.08 -6.55
C LEU A 113 -0.89 0.94 -7.26
N ASN A 114 0.20 0.44 -6.66
CA ASN A 114 0.92 -0.73 -7.13
C ASN A 114 0.78 -1.88 -6.13
N VAL A 115 0.10 -2.96 -6.54
CA VAL A 115 -0.06 -4.17 -5.73
C VAL A 115 1.08 -5.12 -6.02
N LYS A 116 1.99 -5.28 -5.06
CA LYS A 116 3.12 -6.20 -5.15
C LYS A 116 2.60 -7.64 -5.22
N PRO A 117 3.09 -8.47 -6.16
CA PRO A 117 2.63 -9.84 -6.30
C PRO A 117 2.99 -10.67 -5.06
N GLN A 118 2.22 -11.72 -4.81
CA GLN A 118 2.57 -12.71 -3.81
C GLN A 118 3.85 -13.42 -4.23
N ILE A 119 4.84 -13.46 -3.33
CA ILE A 119 6.10 -14.17 -3.54
C ILE A 119 6.00 -15.54 -2.88
N SER A 120 6.38 -16.59 -3.60
CA SER A 120 6.44 -17.94 -3.06
C SER A 120 7.72 -18.67 -3.45
N HIS A 121 8.25 -19.46 -2.53
CA HIS A 121 9.42 -20.33 -2.72
C HIS A 121 9.04 -21.79 -2.51
N VAL A 122 9.74 -22.70 -3.20
CA VAL A 122 9.55 -24.14 -3.04
C VAL A 122 10.88 -24.79 -2.72
N ASP A 123 10.95 -25.43 -1.56
CA ASP A 123 12.08 -26.23 -1.11
C ASP A 123 11.69 -27.71 -1.06
N SER A 124 12.67 -28.59 -1.25
CA SER A 124 12.48 -30.05 -1.15
C SER A 124 13.44 -30.63 -0.14
N VAL A 125 12.91 -31.39 0.82
CA VAL A 125 13.70 -32.05 1.87
C VAL A 125 13.33 -33.51 1.92
N THR A 126 14.35 -34.38 2.02
CA THR A 126 14.15 -35.81 2.24
C THR A 126 14.70 -36.20 3.60
N ILE A 127 13.91 -36.95 4.37
CA ILE A 127 14.31 -37.52 5.66
C ILE A 127 14.19 -39.05 5.61
N CYS A 128 14.95 -39.74 6.45
CA CYS A 128 14.81 -41.18 6.62
C CYS A 128 13.54 -41.51 7.41
N SER A 129 13.04 -42.72 7.22
CA SER A 129 12.00 -43.27 8.09
C SER A 129 12.43 -43.22 9.56
N LEU A 130 11.49 -42.87 10.43
CA LEU A 130 11.68 -42.64 11.88
C LEU A 130 12.37 -41.32 12.26
N ASP A 131 12.87 -40.54 11.29
CA ASP A 131 13.31 -39.16 11.53
C ASP A 131 12.14 -38.18 11.53
N SER A 132 12.40 -36.94 11.95
CA SER A 132 11.46 -35.84 11.84
C SER A 132 12.16 -34.52 11.58
N ILE A 133 11.44 -33.58 10.95
CA ILE A 133 11.89 -32.20 10.70
C ILE A 133 10.86 -31.22 11.26
N TYR A 134 11.33 -30.07 11.77
CA TYR A 134 10.45 -29.04 12.30
C TYR A 134 9.94 -28.11 11.18
N LEU A 135 8.64 -28.14 10.90
CA LEU A 135 7.97 -27.35 9.85
C LEU A 135 6.62 -26.84 10.37
N GLN A 136 6.27 -25.57 10.07
CA GLN A 136 5.01 -24.94 10.50
C GLN A 136 4.74 -25.01 12.02
N GLY A 137 5.79 -24.88 12.84
CA GLY A 137 5.64 -24.93 14.30
C GLY A 137 5.49 -26.32 14.91
N ALA A 138 5.69 -27.41 14.16
CA ALA A 138 5.63 -28.78 14.68
C ALA A 138 6.63 -29.72 13.99
N TYR A 139 7.01 -30.81 14.67
CA TYR A 139 7.78 -31.89 14.05
C TYR A 139 6.92 -32.72 13.11
N ARG A 140 7.42 -32.95 11.88
CA ARG A 140 6.76 -33.68 10.80
C ARG A 140 7.61 -34.88 10.41
N ASN A 141 6.94 -36.01 10.22
CA ASN A 141 7.52 -37.29 9.84
C ASN A 141 6.71 -38.00 8.74
N THR A 142 5.86 -37.26 8.04
CA THR A 142 5.00 -37.75 6.96
C THR A 142 5.24 -36.94 5.69
N THR A 143 5.34 -37.65 4.57
CA THR A 143 5.46 -37.05 3.23
C THR A 143 4.29 -36.09 2.97
N GLY A 144 4.59 -34.90 2.45
CA GLY A 144 3.57 -33.88 2.21
C GLY A 144 4.16 -32.54 1.81
N ILE A 145 3.28 -31.57 1.56
CA ILE A 145 3.63 -30.18 1.30
C ILE A 145 3.25 -29.37 2.53
N TYR A 146 4.21 -28.65 3.09
CA TYR A 146 4.04 -27.80 4.26
C TYR A 146 4.30 -26.35 3.86
N SER A 147 3.42 -25.42 4.20
CA SER A 147 3.52 -23.99 3.86
C SER A 147 3.80 -23.11 5.07
N ASP A 148 4.88 -22.34 5.06
CA ASP A 148 5.20 -21.35 6.09
C ASP A 148 5.15 -19.93 5.52
N THR A 149 4.90 -18.94 6.37
CA THR A 149 4.94 -17.52 6.01
C THR A 149 6.24 -16.91 6.53
N LEU A 150 7.05 -16.39 5.62
CA LEU A 150 8.28 -15.69 5.94
C LEU A 150 8.00 -14.19 5.97
N SER A 151 7.99 -13.62 7.18
CA SER A 151 7.68 -12.21 7.37
C SER A 151 8.84 -11.29 7.01
N SER A 152 8.52 -10.19 6.34
CA SER A 152 9.49 -9.16 5.98
C SER A 152 9.33 -7.92 6.87
N ILE A 153 10.44 -7.30 7.27
CA ILE A 153 10.42 -6.07 8.09
C ILE A 153 10.10 -4.83 7.21
N THR A 154 10.47 -4.86 5.93
CA THR A 154 10.41 -3.69 5.03
C THR A 154 9.67 -3.98 3.73
N GLY A 155 8.93 -5.08 3.63
CA GLY A 155 8.24 -5.48 2.41
C GLY A 155 7.14 -6.49 2.66
N CYS A 156 6.67 -7.11 1.57
CA CYS A 156 5.61 -8.11 1.64
C CYS A 156 6.15 -9.45 2.12
N ASP A 157 5.32 -10.13 2.91
CA ASP A 157 5.57 -11.49 3.35
C ASP A 157 5.60 -12.44 2.14
N SER A 158 6.40 -13.50 2.26
CA SER A 158 6.46 -14.56 1.25
C SER A 158 5.98 -15.88 1.82
N ILE A 159 5.59 -16.80 0.95
CA ILE A 159 5.18 -18.15 1.35
C ILE A 159 6.26 -19.15 0.96
N LEU A 160 6.77 -19.90 1.92
CA LEU A 160 7.67 -21.02 1.69
C LEU A 160 6.90 -22.33 1.69
N PHE A 161 6.93 -23.07 0.58
CA PHE A 161 6.43 -24.43 0.48
C PHE A 161 7.58 -25.41 0.62
N THR A 162 7.52 -26.31 1.62
CA THR A 162 8.47 -27.40 1.79
C THR A 162 7.81 -28.71 1.37
N HIS A 163 8.35 -29.34 0.32
CA HIS A 163 8.02 -30.69 -0.11
C HIS A 163 8.85 -31.67 0.72
N LEU A 164 8.22 -32.30 1.71
CA LEU A 164 8.86 -33.32 2.53
C LEU A 164 8.65 -34.70 1.89
N SER A 165 9.74 -35.42 1.66
CA SER A 165 9.73 -36.83 1.27
C SER A 165 10.31 -37.69 2.40
N VAL A 166 9.58 -38.72 2.82
CA VAL A 166 10.06 -39.68 3.83
C VAL A 166 10.46 -40.96 3.12
N GLN A 167 11.75 -41.27 3.15
CA GLN A 167 12.29 -42.47 2.53
C GLN A 167 12.01 -43.68 3.42
N SER A 168 11.40 -44.73 2.86
CA SER A 168 11.15 -45.98 3.58
C SER A 168 12.47 -46.73 3.86
N VAL A 169 12.53 -47.44 4.99
CA VAL A 169 13.60 -48.41 5.24
C VAL A 169 13.57 -49.45 4.11
N LEU A 170 14.73 -49.71 3.50
CA LEU A 170 14.92 -50.87 2.64
C LEU A 170 15.38 -52.04 3.52
N TYR A 171 14.62 -53.14 3.54
CA TYR A 171 15.05 -54.37 4.20
C TYR A 171 15.87 -55.23 3.23
N GLY A 172 17.07 -55.62 3.64
CA GLY A 172 17.82 -56.70 3.01
C GLY A 172 17.47 -58.04 3.66
N TYR A 173 17.23 -59.08 2.87
CA TYR A 173 17.05 -60.44 3.37
C TYR A 173 18.28 -61.25 3.00
N ASP A 174 18.92 -61.87 3.99
CA ASP A 174 19.96 -62.88 3.79
C ASP A 174 19.48 -64.22 4.36
N THR A 175 19.85 -65.32 3.69
CA THR A 175 19.45 -66.67 4.07
C THR A 175 20.67 -67.51 4.41
N VAL A 176 20.81 -67.87 5.68
CA VAL A 176 21.86 -68.78 6.15
C VAL A 176 21.27 -70.18 6.34
N HIS A 177 21.96 -71.19 5.82
CA HIS A 177 21.55 -72.59 5.92
C HIS A 177 22.45 -73.32 6.93
N ALA A 178 21.84 -74.13 7.80
CA ALA A 178 22.54 -75.05 8.70
C ALA A 178 21.97 -76.47 8.53
N CYS A 179 22.81 -77.48 8.73
CA CYS A 179 22.40 -78.88 8.72
C CYS A 179 21.69 -79.25 10.03
N PHE A 180 20.98 -80.38 10.04
CA PHE A 180 20.29 -80.88 11.24
C PHE A 180 21.28 -81.13 12.39
N GLY A 181 21.09 -80.42 13.50
CA GLY A 181 21.95 -80.52 14.69
C GLY A 181 23.08 -79.49 14.74
N ASP A 182 23.31 -78.74 13.66
CA ASP A 182 24.31 -77.66 13.61
C ASP A 182 23.69 -76.32 14.01
N SER A 183 24.56 -75.37 14.36
CA SER A 183 24.19 -73.97 14.59
C SER A 183 24.73 -73.05 13.50
N ALA A 184 23.93 -72.08 13.06
CA ALA A 184 24.37 -70.99 12.18
C ALA A 184 24.77 -69.76 13.00
N LEU A 185 25.87 -69.09 12.62
CA LEU A 185 26.22 -67.79 13.20
C LEU A 185 25.36 -66.68 12.55
N VAL A 186 24.50 -66.05 13.33
CA VAL A 186 23.63 -64.94 12.90
C VAL A 186 23.83 -63.77 13.86
N PHE A 187 24.26 -62.62 13.32
CA PHE A 187 24.56 -61.38 14.08
C PHE A 187 25.45 -61.61 15.32
N GLY A 188 26.49 -62.45 15.20
CA GLY A 188 27.42 -62.75 16.28
C GLY A 188 26.94 -63.78 17.32
N THR A 189 25.76 -64.37 17.12
CA THR A 189 25.19 -65.41 18.00
C THR A 189 24.89 -66.70 17.23
N TYR A 190 25.14 -67.86 17.84
CA TYR A 190 24.85 -69.15 17.21
C TYR A 190 23.38 -69.54 17.43
N GLN A 191 22.66 -69.79 16.34
CA GLN A 191 21.24 -70.11 16.31
C GLN A 191 21.01 -71.56 15.86
N GLN A 192 20.13 -72.29 16.55
CA GLN A 192 19.78 -73.69 16.26
C GLN A 192 18.29 -73.89 15.94
N ILE A 193 17.47 -72.86 16.12
CA ILE A 193 16.02 -72.91 15.89
C ILE A 193 15.73 -72.22 14.55
N PRO A 194 14.95 -72.82 13.64
CA PRO A 194 14.49 -72.13 12.44
C PRO A 194 13.64 -70.91 12.79
N GLY A 195 13.96 -69.75 12.21
CA GLY A 195 13.23 -68.51 12.47
C GLY A 195 13.82 -67.31 11.73
N ASN A 196 13.07 -66.20 11.75
CA ASN A 196 13.57 -64.92 11.28
C ASN A 196 14.29 -64.22 12.43
N TYR A 197 15.57 -63.92 12.22
CA TYR A 197 16.39 -63.15 13.14
C TYR A 197 16.55 -61.74 12.56
N TYR A 198 16.32 -60.72 13.39
CA TYR A 198 16.42 -59.32 12.98
C TYR A 198 17.60 -58.66 13.68
N ASP A 199 18.47 -58.01 12.91
CA ASP A 199 19.45 -57.09 13.46
C ASP A 199 18.84 -55.69 13.53
N SER A 200 18.95 -55.04 14.68
CA SER A 200 18.58 -53.64 14.84
C SER A 200 19.64 -52.67 14.29
N GLN A 201 20.77 -53.17 13.78
CA GLN A 201 21.76 -52.33 13.10
C GLN A 201 21.24 -51.97 11.70
N ILE A 202 20.57 -50.81 11.66
CA ILE A 202 20.31 -50.05 10.44
C ILE A 202 21.64 -49.99 9.68
N GLN A 203 21.73 -50.69 8.55
CA GLN A 203 22.76 -50.38 7.56
C GLN A 203 22.46 -48.96 7.11
N LEU A 204 23.21 -48.00 7.66
CA LEU A 204 23.46 -46.74 6.97
C LEU A 204 23.99 -47.18 5.61
N LEU A 205 23.19 -47.03 4.56
CA LEU A 205 23.76 -46.94 3.23
C LEU A 205 24.79 -45.81 3.34
N ASP A 206 26.07 -46.16 3.24
CA ASP A 206 27.12 -45.23 2.91
C ASP A 206 26.74 -44.60 1.56
N VAL A 207 26.02 -43.48 1.61
CA VAL A 207 25.93 -42.55 0.50
C VAL A 207 27.23 -41.77 0.55
N THR A 208 28.28 -42.33 -0.04
CA THR A 208 29.47 -41.57 -0.39
C THR A 208 29.07 -40.48 -1.40
N VAL A 209 29.31 -39.23 -1.02
CA VAL A 209 29.30 -38.05 -1.92
C VAL A 209 30.37 -38.19 -2.99
#